data_AF-A0A1U7GH77-F1
#
_entry.id   AF-A0A1U7GH77-F1
#
_cell.length_a   1.000
_cell.length_b   1.000
_cell.length_c   1.000
_cell.angle_alpha   90.00
_cell.angle_beta   90.00
_cell.angle_gamma   90.00
#
_symmetry.space_group_name_H-M   'P 1'
#
loop_
_entity.id
_entity.type
_entity.pdbx_description
1 polymer ?
#
loop_
_entity_poly.entity_id
_entity_poly.type
_entity_poly.pdbx_seq_one_letter_code
_entity_poly.pdbx_strand_id
1 'polypeptide(L)'
;MQTARINRLTTFAGSFALALTLGVSGPASADDGHKHGAPLHGGKVAMTKEYHFEVVFAKDGMKVYPRSHEDQPVDASRLTGTATFYHPSSPKPWFERKLAPTAASPGRAPASIGSAIDLSKVPATGVKVEFKVEGLPEPAETTASFTVPLASAPSGEIVVTKATKADEQAILALKNCPVSKEDLGSMGGPLKVTRGGKSTFICCKGCLKQLQANPDKFFGAQASAPAAKDAHDHKH
;
A
#
# COMPACT_ATOMS: atom_id res chain seq x y z
N MET A 1 63.83 25.87 52.95
CA MET A 1 64.56 26.99 52.34
C MET A 1 65.53 26.43 51.31
N GLN A 2 65.19 26.53 50.02
CA GLN A 2 66.12 26.35 48.92
C GLN A 2 65.60 27.16 47.71
N THR A 3 66.30 28.26 47.49
CA THR A 3 66.60 28.96 46.22
C THR A 3 66.73 28.00 45.02
N ALA A 4 66.53 28.33 43.74
CA ALA A 4 66.21 29.53 42.98
C ALA A 4 66.21 29.15 41.47
N ARG A 5 65.90 30.13 40.61
CA ARG A 5 66.26 30.29 39.17
C ARG A 5 65.27 29.71 38.13
N ILE A 6 64.52 30.54 37.41
CA ILE A 6 64.85 31.24 36.13
C ILE A 6 65.07 30.22 34.99
N ASN A 7 64.21 30.17 33.96
CA ASN A 7 64.40 30.93 32.72
C ASN A 7 63.28 30.70 31.66
N ARG A 8 63.17 31.70 30.78
CA ARG A 8 62.31 31.82 29.60
C ARG A 8 62.49 30.69 28.57
N LEU A 9 61.40 30.22 27.96
CA LEU A 9 61.37 29.64 26.61
C LEU A 9 60.06 30.11 25.92
N THR A 10 60.13 31.10 25.03
CA THR A 10 60.25 30.97 23.55
C THR A 10 59.02 30.39 22.89
N THR A 11 58.30 31.31 22.26
CA THR A 11 57.30 31.21 21.20
C THR A 11 57.64 30.13 20.17
N PHE A 12 56.68 29.23 19.88
CA PHE A 12 56.63 28.50 18.62
C PHE A 12 55.31 28.80 17.92
N ALA A 13 55.41 29.52 16.82
CA ALA A 13 54.36 29.69 15.83
C ALA A 13 54.19 28.36 15.07
N GLY A 14 52.94 27.90 14.95
CA GLY A 14 52.58 26.71 14.18
C GLY A 14 51.23 26.93 13.52
N SER A 15 51.24 27.55 12.34
CA SER A 15 50.08 27.72 11.48
C SER A 15 49.68 26.36 10.88
N PHE A 16 48.56 25.81 11.33
CA PHE A 16 47.91 24.68 10.63
C PHE A 16 46.86 25.24 9.67
N ALA A 17 47.18 25.20 8.37
CA ALA A 17 46.24 25.50 7.30
C ALA A 17 45.25 24.34 7.14
N LEU A 18 43.96 24.64 7.34
CA LEU A 18 42.84 23.74 7.15
C LEU A 18 42.50 23.67 5.66
N ALA A 19 42.94 22.63 4.96
CA ALA A 19 42.52 22.36 3.59
C ALA A 19 41.14 21.66 3.61
N LEU A 20 40.08 22.44 3.36
CA LEU A 20 38.74 21.93 3.10
C LEU A 20 38.76 21.12 1.79
N THR A 21 38.68 19.80 1.89
CA THR A 21 38.35 18.94 0.74
C THR A 21 36.84 19.07 0.48
N LEU A 22 36.48 19.72 -0.62
CA LEU A 22 35.12 19.73 -1.17
C LEU A 22 34.79 18.31 -1.65
N GLY A 23 34.28 17.48 -0.73
CA GLY A 23 33.59 16.24 -1.08
C GLY A 23 32.27 16.57 -1.76
N VAL A 24 32.27 16.63 -3.10
CA VAL A 24 31.05 16.65 -3.88
C VAL A 24 30.49 15.23 -3.90
N SER A 25 29.86 14.83 -2.81
CA SER A 25 29.00 13.65 -2.76
C SER A 25 27.68 14.03 -3.42
N GLY A 26 27.60 13.86 -4.75
CA GLY A 26 26.29 13.83 -5.41
C GLY A 26 25.48 12.64 -4.86
N PRO A 27 24.14 12.73 -4.81
CA PRO A 27 23.33 11.57 -4.46
C PRO A 27 23.48 10.55 -5.60
N ALA A 28 24.30 9.52 -5.36
CA ALA A 28 24.19 8.28 -6.08
C ALA A 28 22.83 7.67 -5.70
N SER A 29 21.82 7.92 -6.53
CA SER A 29 20.64 7.05 -6.53
C SER A 29 21.08 5.75 -7.18
N ALA A 30 21.54 4.82 -6.34
CA ALA A 30 21.62 3.42 -6.72
C ALA A 30 20.17 2.94 -6.90
N ASP A 31 19.78 2.74 -8.16
CA ASP A 31 18.56 2.05 -8.54
C ASP A 31 18.78 0.54 -8.28
N ASP A 32 18.78 0.14 -7.00
CA ASP A 32 18.72 -1.27 -6.62
C ASP A 32 17.26 -1.71 -6.77
N GLY A 33 17.01 -2.53 -7.78
CA GLY A 33 15.70 -2.99 -8.25
C GLY A 33 14.92 -3.89 -7.28
N HIS A 34 14.63 -3.40 -6.08
CA HIS A 34 13.69 -3.98 -5.14
C HIS A 34 12.48 -3.05 -4.98
N LYS A 35 11.46 -3.26 -5.81
CA LYS A 35 10.19 -2.52 -5.72
C LYS A 35 9.40 -2.98 -4.50
N HIS A 36 9.77 -2.48 -3.34
CA HIS A 36 9.00 -2.69 -2.14
C HIS A 36 7.82 -1.73 -2.03
N GLY A 37 6.71 -2.19 -1.44
CA GLY A 37 5.57 -1.32 -1.15
C GLY A 37 4.64 -1.00 -2.32
N ALA A 38 4.74 -1.69 -3.46
CA ALA A 38 3.74 -1.55 -4.53
C ALA A 38 2.35 -2.03 -4.05
N PRO A 39 1.23 -1.39 -4.48
CA PRO A 39 -0.12 -1.85 -4.16
C PRO A 39 -0.41 -3.20 -4.84
N LEU A 40 -1.00 -4.13 -4.11
CA LEU A 40 -1.36 -5.47 -4.59
C LEU A 40 -2.86 -5.64 -4.85
N HIS A 41 -3.67 -4.69 -4.37
CA HIS A 41 -5.12 -4.70 -4.40
C HIS A 41 -5.69 -3.44 -5.07
N GLY A 42 -4.85 -2.58 -5.65
CA GLY A 42 -5.23 -1.32 -6.31
C GLY A 42 -5.53 -0.17 -5.33
N GLY A 43 -5.06 -0.30 -4.08
CA GLY A 43 -5.20 0.70 -3.05
C GLY A 43 -4.12 1.78 -3.10
N LYS A 44 -4.15 2.63 -2.07
CA LYS A 44 -3.06 3.57 -1.75
C LYS A 44 -2.19 2.96 -0.68
N VAL A 45 -0.88 3.08 -0.83
CA VAL A 45 0.08 2.55 0.16
C VAL A 45 0.61 3.69 1.02
N ALA A 46 0.55 3.50 2.33
CA ALA A 46 1.29 4.29 3.31
C ALA A 46 2.35 3.41 3.96
N MET A 47 3.52 3.99 4.23
CA MET A 47 4.62 3.28 4.89
C MET A 47 4.81 3.84 6.29
N THR A 48 5.09 2.96 7.24
CA THR A 48 5.58 3.32 8.57
C THR A 48 6.96 2.72 8.78
N LYS A 49 7.41 2.59 10.03
CA LYS A 49 8.77 2.16 10.32
C LYS A 49 8.99 0.69 9.92
N GLU A 50 8.04 -0.17 10.26
CA GLU A 50 8.15 -1.63 10.08
C GLU A 50 7.19 -2.19 9.03
N TYR A 51 6.26 -1.36 8.51
CA TYR A 51 5.14 -1.85 7.70
C TYR A 51 4.81 -1.02 6.47
N HIS A 52 4.25 -1.70 5.47
CA HIS A 52 3.51 -1.13 4.36
C HIS A 52 2.01 -1.42 4.53
N PHE A 53 1.19 -0.38 4.56
CA PHE A 53 -0.27 -0.48 4.64
C PHE A 53 -0.89 -0.11 3.30
N GLU A 54 -1.49 -1.10 2.61
CA GLU A 54 -2.32 -0.81 1.46
C GLU A 54 -3.77 -0.61 1.89
N VAL A 55 -4.33 0.56 1.61
CA VAL A 55 -5.73 0.91 1.87
C VAL A 55 -6.53 0.86 0.58
N VAL A 56 -7.56 0.03 0.56
CA VAL A 56 -8.49 -0.13 -0.55
C VAL A 56 -9.85 0.41 -0.14
N PHE A 57 -10.30 1.47 -0.82
CA PHE A 57 -11.65 2.01 -0.68
C PHE A 57 -12.54 1.50 -1.81
N ALA A 58 -13.67 0.91 -1.43
CA ALA A 58 -14.76 0.50 -2.32
C ALA A 58 -16.05 1.24 -1.93
N LYS A 59 -17.09 1.15 -2.76
CA LYS A 59 -18.37 1.84 -2.49
C LYS A 59 -19.00 1.41 -1.16
N ASP A 60 -18.85 0.14 -0.80
CA ASP A 60 -19.48 -0.54 0.33
C ASP A 60 -18.55 -0.76 1.52
N GLY A 61 -17.32 -0.25 1.47
CA GLY A 61 -16.44 -0.27 2.63
C GLY A 61 -14.98 0.03 2.33
N MET A 62 -14.15 -0.23 3.34
CA MET A 62 -12.71 -0.08 3.23
C MET A 62 -12.00 -1.31 3.81
N LYS A 63 -10.81 -1.59 3.28
CA LYS A 63 -9.90 -2.62 3.80
C LYS A 63 -8.49 -2.05 3.90
N VAL A 64 -7.79 -2.45 4.95
CA VAL A 64 -6.37 -2.14 5.21
C VAL A 64 -5.62 -3.47 5.22
N TYR A 65 -4.64 -3.59 4.32
CA TYR A 65 -3.77 -4.76 4.17
C TYR A 65 -2.38 -4.42 4.69
N PRO A 66 -2.04 -4.82 5.93
CA PRO A 66 -0.70 -4.67 6.47
C PRO A 66 0.25 -5.70 5.87
N ARG A 67 1.46 -5.25 5.54
CA ARG A 67 2.59 -6.07 5.10
C ARG A 67 3.85 -5.61 5.82
N SER A 68 4.78 -6.52 6.08
CA SER A 68 6.11 -6.17 6.61
C SER A 68 6.89 -5.28 5.63
N HIS A 69 8.01 -4.74 6.08
CA HIS A 69 8.92 -3.97 5.23
C HIS A 69 9.45 -4.78 4.03
N GLU A 70 9.54 -6.12 4.12
CA GLU A 70 9.85 -7.04 3.01
C GLU A 70 8.61 -7.50 2.22
N ASP A 71 7.50 -6.77 2.34
CA ASP A 71 6.22 -7.02 1.67
C ASP A 71 5.52 -8.34 2.01
N GLN A 72 5.89 -8.98 3.12
CA GLN A 72 5.20 -10.20 3.55
C GLN A 72 3.85 -9.85 4.21
N PRO A 73 2.75 -10.54 3.87
CA PRO A 73 1.46 -10.30 4.50
C PRO A 73 1.49 -10.54 6.01
N VAL A 74 0.87 -9.64 6.76
CA VAL A 74 0.69 -9.78 8.21
C VAL A 74 -0.61 -10.52 8.51
N ASP A 75 -0.59 -11.47 9.45
CA ASP A 75 -1.81 -12.10 9.96
C ASP A 75 -2.70 -11.05 10.65
N ALA A 76 -3.87 -10.78 10.07
CA ALA A 76 -4.77 -9.76 10.57
C ALA A 76 -5.75 -10.29 11.64
N SER A 77 -5.66 -11.56 12.03
CA SER A 77 -6.60 -12.21 12.95
C SER A 77 -6.73 -11.52 14.30
N ARG A 78 -5.66 -10.89 14.78
CA ARG A 78 -5.62 -10.17 16.08
C ARG A 78 -5.61 -8.65 15.93
N LEU A 79 -5.59 -8.15 14.71
CA LEU A 79 -5.50 -6.71 14.47
C LEU A 79 -6.83 -6.03 14.72
N THR A 80 -6.74 -4.83 15.27
CA THR A 80 -7.87 -3.90 15.36
C THR A 80 -7.45 -2.57 14.77
N GLY A 81 -8.41 -1.70 14.50
CA GLY A 81 -8.07 -0.34 14.12
C GLY A 81 -9.24 0.61 14.13
N THR A 82 -8.90 1.87 13.84
CA THR A 82 -9.87 2.96 13.67
C THR A 82 -9.52 3.71 12.38
N ALA A 83 -10.55 4.07 11.63
CA ALA A 83 -10.46 4.98 10.49
C ALA A 83 -11.23 6.26 10.81
N THR A 84 -10.51 7.39 10.91
CA THR A 84 -11.05 8.72 11.21
C THR A 84 -11.07 9.55 9.94
N PHE A 85 -12.26 9.96 9.51
CA PHE A 85 -12.50 10.69 8.27
C PHE A 85 -12.50 12.19 8.55
N TYR A 86 -11.84 12.96 7.69
CA TYR A 86 -11.76 14.41 7.76
C TYR A 86 -12.34 15.04 6.51
N HIS A 87 -13.27 15.98 6.68
CA HIS A 87 -13.87 16.72 5.59
C HIS A 87 -12.89 17.77 5.04
N PRO A 88 -12.77 17.99 3.72
CA PRO A 88 -11.82 18.96 3.15
C PRO A 88 -11.98 20.39 3.68
N SER A 89 -13.18 20.76 4.13
CA SER A 89 -13.48 22.10 4.65
C SER A 89 -13.32 22.24 6.17
N SER A 90 -12.83 21.22 6.88
CA SER A 90 -12.66 21.28 8.33
C SER A 90 -11.48 20.46 8.81
N PRO A 91 -10.67 20.98 9.75
CA PRO A 91 -9.61 20.19 10.39
C PRO A 91 -10.15 19.22 11.44
N LYS A 92 -11.44 19.28 11.80
CA LYS A 92 -12.04 18.42 12.82
C LYS A 92 -12.42 17.05 12.24
N PRO A 93 -12.34 15.96 13.03
CA PRO A 93 -12.88 14.67 12.65
C PRO A 93 -14.35 14.79 12.24
N TRP A 94 -14.69 14.26 11.07
CA TRP A 94 -16.05 14.22 10.55
C TRP A 94 -16.80 13.01 11.11
N PHE A 95 -16.21 11.81 11.04
CA PHE A 95 -16.72 10.60 11.68
C PHE A 95 -15.63 9.53 11.77
N GLU A 96 -15.88 8.50 12.59
CA GLU A 96 -14.95 7.39 12.80
C GLU A 96 -15.60 6.04 12.54
N ARG A 97 -14.78 5.05 12.14
CA ARG A 97 -15.18 3.65 12.01
C ARG A 97 -14.15 2.73 12.65
N LYS A 98 -14.64 1.79 13.46
CA LYS A 98 -13.84 0.66 13.90
C LYS A 98 -13.59 -0.30 12.74
N LEU A 99 -12.37 -0.80 12.68
CA LEU A 99 -11.91 -1.79 11.74
C LEU A 99 -11.76 -3.13 12.46
N ALA A 100 -12.27 -4.18 11.85
CA ALA A 100 -12.21 -5.54 12.39
C ALA A 100 -11.54 -6.49 11.38
N PRO A 101 -10.96 -7.61 11.84
CA PRO A 101 -10.39 -8.62 10.96
C PRO A 101 -11.37 -9.04 9.86
N THR A 102 -10.92 -8.96 8.62
CA THR A 102 -11.70 -9.25 7.42
C THR A 102 -10.98 -10.30 6.58
N ALA A 103 -11.65 -11.44 6.41
CA ALA A 103 -11.20 -12.50 5.51
C ALA A 103 -11.71 -12.25 4.07
N ALA A 104 -10.96 -12.71 3.09
CA ALA A 104 -11.39 -12.65 1.69
C ALA A 104 -12.60 -13.57 1.40
N SER A 105 -12.80 -14.61 2.22
CA SER A 105 -13.92 -15.55 2.13
C SER A 105 -14.16 -16.21 3.50
N PRO A 106 -15.37 -16.72 3.79
CA PRO A 106 -15.66 -17.45 5.01
C PRO A 106 -14.68 -18.62 5.23
N GLY A 107 -14.20 -18.79 6.47
CA GLY A 107 -13.28 -19.87 6.84
C GLY A 107 -11.80 -19.64 6.48
N ARG A 108 -11.44 -18.50 5.88
CA ARG A 108 -10.03 -18.13 5.66
C ARG A 108 -9.50 -17.23 6.77
N ALA A 109 -8.21 -17.34 7.06
CA ALA A 109 -7.51 -16.41 7.94
C ALA A 109 -7.64 -14.96 7.41
N PRO A 110 -7.95 -13.98 8.27
CA PRO A 110 -7.98 -12.57 7.88
C PRO A 110 -6.60 -12.09 7.42
N ALA A 111 -6.55 -11.50 6.22
CA ALA A 111 -5.36 -10.84 5.68
C ALA A 111 -5.50 -9.30 5.67
N SER A 112 -6.59 -8.78 6.23
CA SER A 112 -6.90 -7.36 6.29
C SER A 112 -7.76 -7.05 7.51
N ILE A 113 -7.80 -5.79 7.90
CA ILE A 113 -8.87 -5.24 8.75
C ILE A 113 -9.73 -4.30 7.91
N GLY A 114 -11.03 -4.20 8.23
CA GLY A 114 -11.95 -3.42 7.42
C GLY A 114 -13.25 -3.10 8.11
N SER A 115 -14.06 -2.31 7.43
CA SER A 115 -15.41 -1.95 7.87
C SER A 115 -16.33 -1.82 6.67
N ALA A 116 -17.53 -2.38 6.78
CA ALA A 116 -18.60 -2.16 5.82
C ALA A 116 -19.23 -0.80 6.09
N ILE A 117 -19.13 0.11 5.13
CA ILE A 117 -19.68 1.45 5.20
C ILE A 117 -20.04 1.91 3.79
N ASP A 118 -21.22 2.50 3.63
CA ASP A 118 -21.58 3.18 2.40
C ASP A 118 -20.77 4.47 2.24
N LEU A 119 -19.78 4.43 1.35
CA LEU A 119 -18.95 5.59 1.01
C LEU A 119 -19.55 6.45 -0.10
N SER A 120 -20.76 6.15 -0.60
CA SER A 120 -21.38 6.90 -1.70
C SER A 120 -21.70 8.36 -1.37
N LYS A 121 -21.84 8.68 -0.08
CA LYS A 121 -22.11 10.04 0.41
C LYS A 121 -20.84 10.81 0.78
N VAL A 122 -19.69 10.17 0.71
CA VAL A 122 -18.41 10.79 1.04
C VAL A 122 -17.87 11.47 -0.22
N PRO A 123 -17.42 12.75 -0.15
CA PRO A 123 -16.85 13.42 -1.31
C PRO A 123 -15.71 12.61 -1.92
N ALA A 124 -15.71 12.47 -3.25
CA ALA A 124 -14.72 11.66 -3.97
C ALA A 124 -13.30 12.25 -3.94
N THR A 125 -13.15 13.52 -3.57
CA THR A 125 -11.88 14.23 -3.49
C THR A 125 -11.79 15.08 -2.23
N GLY A 126 -10.57 15.34 -1.77
CA GLY A 126 -10.29 16.23 -0.64
C GLY A 126 -10.52 15.62 0.75
N VAL A 127 -11.22 14.50 0.86
CA VAL A 127 -11.35 13.76 2.12
C VAL A 127 -10.02 13.08 2.47
N LYS A 128 -9.60 13.21 3.72
CA LYS A 128 -8.46 12.49 4.28
C LYS A 128 -8.97 11.47 5.29
N VAL A 129 -8.32 10.32 5.35
CA VAL A 129 -8.65 9.29 6.32
C VAL A 129 -7.38 8.94 7.09
N GLU A 130 -7.41 9.19 8.39
CA GLU A 130 -6.38 8.74 9.31
C GLU A 130 -6.73 7.34 9.79
N PHE A 131 -5.74 6.47 9.80
CA PHE A 131 -5.84 5.11 10.27
C PHE A 131 -4.96 4.97 11.51
N LYS A 132 -5.49 4.29 12.53
CA LYS A 132 -4.73 3.75 13.65
C LYS A 132 -4.92 2.24 13.65
N VAL A 133 -3.84 1.48 13.52
CA VAL A 133 -3.83 0.02 13.52
C VAL A 133 -3.11 -0.46 14.77
N GLU A 134 -3.72 -1.38 15.51
CA GLU A 134 -3.23 -1.90 16.78
C GLU A 134 -3.12 -3.43 16.75
N GLY A 135 -2.18 -3.98 17.53
CA GLY A 135 -1.94 -5.42 17.64
C GLY A 135 -0.94 -5.97 16.62
N LEU A 136 -0.13 -5.09 16.02
CA LEU A 136 0.89 -5.47 15.05
C LEU A 136 1.98 -6.35 15.71
N PRO A 137 2.49 -7.38 15.02
CA PRO A 137 3.32 -8.40 15.63
C PRO A 137 4.77 -7.96 15.92
N GLU A 138 5.28 -6.91 15.28
CA GLU A 138 6.66 -6.45 15.47
C GLU A 138 6.78 -5.66 16.77
N PRO A 139 7.65 -6.06 17.71
CA PRO A 139 7.82 -5.35 18.98
C PRO A 139 8.26 -3.89 18.80
N ALA A 140 8.93 -3.58 17.70
CA ALA A 140 9.38 -2.23 17.36
C ALA A 140 8.24 -1.29 16.96
N GLU A 141 7.08 -1.82 16.53
CA GLU A 141 5.92 -1.04 16.11
C GLU A 141 4.62 -1.85 16.30
N THR A 142 4.11 -1.92 17.53
CA THR A 142 2.86 -2.64 17.84
C THR A 142 1.59 -1.84 17.50
N THR A 143 1.74 -0.54 17.24
CA THR A 143 0.69 0.38 16.82
C THR A 143 1.23 1.30 15.73
N ALA A 144 0.48 1.45 14.64
CA ALA A 144 0.83 2.30 13.51
C ALA A 144 -0.28 3.33 13.26
N SER A 145 0.11 4.59 13.03
CA SER A 145 -0.81 5.65 12.61
C SER A 145 -0.35 6.25 11.29
N PHE A 146 -1.25 6.40 10.34
CA PHE A 146 -0.94 6.96 9.02
C PHE A 146 -2.18 7.59 8.40
N THR A 147 -1.98 8.51 7.45
CA THR A 147 -3.09 9.17 6.73
C THR A 147 -2.98 8.88 5.25
N VAL A 148 -4.10 8.55 4.62
CA VAL A 148 -4.21 8.46 3.16
C VAL A 148 -5.34 9.38 2.66
N PRO A 149 -5.21 9.98 1.48
CA PRO A 149 -6.36 10.59 0.83
C PRO A 149 -7.40 9.50 0.53
N LEU A 150 -8.68 9.82 0.75
CA LEU A 150 -9.75 9.00 0.23
C LEU A 150 -9.73 9.10 -1.29
N ALA A 151 -9.27 8.03 -1.93
CA ALA A 151 -9.41 7.83 -3.35
C ALA A 151 -9.98 6.42 -3.51
N SER A 152 -11.22 6.33 -4.00
CA SER A 152 -11.73 5.05 -4.49
C SER A 152 -10.73 4.52 -5.51
N ALA A 153 -10.33 3.26 -5.39
CA ALA A 153 -9.60 2.61 -6.48
C ALA A 153 -10.43 2.86 -7.75
N PRO A 154 -9.84 3.41 -8.84
CA PRO A 154 -10.60 3.67 -10.05
C PRO A 154 -11.28 2.35 -10.43
N SER A 155 -12.62 2.37 -10.40
CA SER A 155 -13.40 1.13 -10.37
C SER A 155 -12.94 0.19 -11.49
N GLY A 156 -12.74 0.72 -12.69
CA GLY A 156 -12.31 -0.03 -13.87
C GLY A 156 -10.84 -0.44 -13.96
N GLU A 157 -9.93 0.03 -13.11
CA GLU A 157 -8.51 -0.32 -13.22
C GLU A 157 -8.26 -1.78 -12.82
N ILE A 158 -7.50 -2.47 -13.67
CA ILE A 158 -7.09 -3.85 -13.46
C ILE A 158 -5.64 -3.85 -13.01
N VAL A 159 -5.42 -4.25 -11.76
CA VAL A 159 -4.09 -4.45 -11.20
C VAL A 159 -3.70 -5.90 -11.34
N VAL A 160 -2.52 -6.16 -11.91
CA VAL A 160 -1.99 -7.50 -12.12
C VAL A 160 -0.70 -7.67 -11.33
N THR A 161 -0.67 -8.67 -10.47
CA THR A 161 0.51 -9.06 -9.71
C THR A 161 0.77 -10.55 -9.87
N LYS A 162 1.99 -10.99 -9.53
CA LYS A 162 2.25 -12.42 -9.36
C LYS A 162 1.52 -12.89 -8.10
N ALA A 163 0.95 -14.09 -8.14
CA ALA A 163 0.46 -14.70 -6.92
C ALA A 163 1.59 -14.87 -5.91
N THR A 164 1.24 -14.69 -4.64
CA THR A 164 2.16 -14.83 -3.51
C THR A 164 1.82 -16.08 -2.71
N LYS A 165 2.69 -16.45 -1.74
CA LYS A 165 2.42 -17.57 -0.83
C LYS A 165 1.10 -17.39 -0.05
N ALA A 166 0.73 -16.16 0.28
CA ALA A 166 -0.54 -15.87 0.95
C ALA A 166 -1.78 -16.15 0.06
N ASP A 167 -1.60 -16.27 -1.25
CA ASP A 167 -2.68 -16.59 -2.19
C ASP A 167 -2.87 -18.11 -2.38
N GLU A 168 -2.01 -18.97 -1.83
CA GLU A 168 -1.98 -20.42 -2.11
C GLU A 168 -3.32 -21.10 -1.80
N GLN A 169 -3.90 -20.83 -0.63
CA GLN A 169 -5.23 -21.38 -0.28
C GLN A 169 -6.35 -20.85 -1.20
N ALA A 170 -6.20 -19.63 -1.73
CA ALA A 170 -7.16 -19.07 -2.67
C ALA A 170 -7.07 -19.72 -4.04
N ILE A 171 -5.85 -19.98 -4.49
CA ILE A 171 -5.56 -20.69 -5.73
C ILE A 171 -6.07 -22.13 -5.64
N LEU A 172 -5.80 -22.84 -4.55
CA LEU A 172 -6.26 -24.21 -4.34
C LEU A 172 -7.78 -24.32 -4.22
N ALA A 173 -8.45 -23.32 -3.64
CA ALA A 173 -9.90 -23.27 -3.59
C ALA A 173 -10.52 -23.03 -4.98
N LEU A 174 -9.87 -22.21 -5.82
CA LEU A 174 -10.34 -21.91 -7.17
C LEU A 174 -10.05 -23.06 -8.15
N LYS A 175 -8.92 -23.75 -8.00
CA LYS A 175 -8.40 -24.89 -8.80
C LYS A 175 -8.16 -24.58 -10.27
N ASN A 176 -9.18 -24.11 -10.98
CA ASN A 176 -9.16 -23.92 -12.42
C ASN A 176 -9.26 -22.44 -12.80
N CYS A 177 -8.58 -22.05 -13.87
CA CYS A 177 -8.62 -20.71 -14.40
C CYS A 177 -10.06 -20.38 -14.83
N PRO A 178 -10.66 -19.27 -14.36
CA PRO A 178 -12.03 -18.92 -14.73
C PRO A 178 -12.19 -18.61 -16.23
N VAL A 179 -11.08 -18.28 -16.90
CA VAL A 179 -11.00 -17.96 -18.33
C VAL A 179 -10.85 -19.22 -19.18
N SER A 180 -9.75 -19.99 -19.04
CA SER A 180 -9.48 -21.17 -19.87
C SER A 180 -10.05 -22.49 -19.34
N LYS A 181 -10.46 -22.54 -18.06
CA LYS A 181 -10.86 -23.76 -17.32
C LYS A 181 -9.74 -24.77 -17.04
N GLU A 182 -8.50 -24.46 -17.41
CA GLU A 182 -7.32 -25.28 -17.12
C GLU A 182 -6.84 -25.10 -15.67
N ASP A 183 -5.99 -26.00 -15.19
CA ASP A 183 -5.44 -25.93 -13.84
C ASP A 183 -4.57 -24.69 -13.59
N LEU A 184 -4.79 -24.06 -12.44
CA LEU A 184 -3.94 -22.97 -11.96
C LEU A 184 -2.62 -23.52 -11.43
N GLY A 185 -1.50 -23.00 -11.95
CA GLY A 185 -0.14 -23.35 -11.48
C GLY A 185 0.71 -24.11 -12.49
N SER A 186 0.09 -24.76 -13.48
CA SER A 186 0.80 -25.57 -14.49
C SER A 186 1.66 -24.75 -15.48
N MET A 187 1.61 -23.42 -15.42
CA MET A 187 2.27 -22.50 -16.38
C MET A 187 3.21 -21.46 -15.72
N GLY A 188 3.88 -21.81 -14.63
CA GLY A 188 4.88 -20.92 -13.98
C GLY A 188 4.32 -19.99 -12.90
N GLY A 189 3.19 -20.37 -12.30
CA GLY A 189 2.54 -19.67 -11.20
C GLY A 189 1.37 -18.77 -11.66
N PRO A 190 0.22 -18.78 -10.95
CA PRO A 190 -0.92 -17.95 -11.32
C PRO A 190 -0.64 -16.45 -11.23
N LEU A 191 -1.30 -15.66 -12.07
CA LEU A 191 -1.36 -14.21 -11.93
C LEU A 191 -2.59 -13.85 -11.09
N LYS A 192 -2.39 -12.98 -10.10
CA LYS A 192 -3.47 -12.35 -9.35
C LYS A 192 -3.93 -11.13 -10.12
N VAL A 193 -5.23 -11.05 -10.36
CA VAL A 193 -5.85 -9.94 -11.06
C VAL A 193 -6.90 -9.32 -10.16
N THR A 194 -6.74 -8.04 -9.84
CA THR A 194 -7.63 -7.28 -8.96
C THR A 194 -8.33 -6.18 -9.73
N ARG A 195 -9.63 -6.02 -9.52
CA ARG A 195 -10.43 -4.93 -10.09
C ARG A 195 -11.49 -4.50 -9.08
N GLY A 196 -11.51 -3.21 -8.73
CA GLY A 196 -12.42 -2.64 -7.72
C GLY A 196 -12.44 -3.42 -6.39
N GLY A 197 -11.27 -3.79 -5.88
CA GLY A 197 -11.13 -4.51 -4.60
C GLY A 197 -11.54 -5.99 -4.60
N LYS A 198 -11.96 -6.55 -5.74
CA LYS A 198 -12.16 -7.99 -5.93
C LYS A 198 -10.95 -8.58 -6.66
N SER A 199 -10.47 -9.74 -6.23
CA SER A 199 -9.35 -10.43 -6.86
C SER A 199 -9.76 -11.82 -7.37
N THR A 200 -9.17 -12.23 -8.50
CA THR A 200 -9.23 -13.59 -9.03
C THR A 200 -7.83 -14.03 -9.49
N PHE A 201 -7.67 -15.31 -9.82
CA PHE A 201 -6.41 -15.87 -10.31
C PHE A 201 -6.58 -16.44 -11.72
N ILE A 202 -5.57 -16.24 -12.55
CA ILE A 202 -5.53 -16.76 -13.93
C ILE A 202 -4.20 -17.48 -14.20
N CYS A 203 -4.21 -18.41 -15.15
CA CYS A 203 -3.04 -19.26 -15.42
C CYS A 203 -1.96 -18.58 -16.26
N CYS A 204 -2.29 -17.59 -17.11
CA CYS A 204 -1.31 -17.00 -18.04
C CYS A 204 -1.70 -15.60 -18.58
N LYS A 205 -0.77 -14.97 -19.30
CA LYS A 205 -0.97 -13.68 -19.99
C LYS A 205 -2.03 -13.75 -21.12
N GLY A 206 -2.26 -14.91 -21.72
CA GLY A 206 -3.34 -15.10 -22.69
C GLY A 206 -4.71 -14.91 -22.04
N CYS A 207 -4.92 -15.55 -20.88
CA CYS A 207 -6.12 -15.35 -20.06
C CYS A 207 -6.25 -13.91 -19.56
N LEU A 208 -5.13 -13.22 -19.29
CA LEU A 208 -5.15 -11.82 -18.89
C LEU A 208 -5.78 -10.94 -19.97
N LYS A 209 -5.37 -11.11 -21.24
CA LYS A 209 -5.94 -10.35 -22.37
C LYS A 209 -7.44 -10.57 -22.50
N GLN A 210 -7.91 -11.81 -22.38
CA GLN A 210 -9.33 -12.14 -22.45
C GLN A 210 -10.14 -11.54 -21.28
N LEU A 211 -9.56 -11.57 -20.08
CA LEU A 211 -10.14 -10.95 -18.90
C LEU A 211 -10.22 -9.43 -19.04
N GLN A 212 -9.15 -8.78 -19.53
CA GLN A 212 -9.13 -7.33 -19.77
C GLN A 212 -10.12 -6.89 -20.86
N ALA A 213 -10.38 -7.74 -21.85
CA ALA A 213 -11.38 -7.46 -22.88
C ALA A 213 -12.82 -7.53 -22.37
N ASN A 214 -13.10 -8.35 -21.35
CA ASN A 214 -14.44 -8.53 -20.79
C ASN A 214 -14.43 -8.61 -19.25
N PRO A 215 -13.96 -7.56 -18.56
CA PRO A 215 -13.70 -7.65 -17.12
C PRO A 215 -14.98 -7.80 -16.30
N ASP A 216 -16.11 -7.27 -16.78
CA ASP A 216 -17.41 -7.41 -16.11
C ASP A 216 -17.89 -8.87 -16.07
N LYS A 217 -17.48 -9.71 -17.02
CA LYS A 217 -17.78 -11.15 -17.00
C LYS A 217 -17.14 -11.88 -15.81
N PHE A 218 -16.00 -11.37 -15.33
CA PHE A 218 -15.20 -12.02 -14.29
C PHE A 218 -15.35 -11.34 -12.92
N PHE A 219 -15.61 -10.03 -12.87
CA PHE A 219 -15.73 -9.26 -11.62
C PHE A 219 -17.15 -8.77 -11.33
N GLY A 220 -18.07 -8.95 -12.27
CA GLY A 220 -19.38 -8.30 -12.30
C GLY A 220 -19.29 -6.86 -12.83
N ALA A 221 -20.42 -6.30 -13.23
CA ALA A 221 -20.52 -4.89 -13.58
C ALA A 221 -20.13 -4.03 -12.38
N GLN A 222 -19.25 -3.07 -12.60
CA GLN A 222 -18.94 -2.07 -11.60
C GLN A 222 -19.79 -0.84 -11.86
N ALA A 223 -20.47 -0.34 -10.81
CA ALA A 223 -21.13 0.95 -10.91
C ALA A 223 -20.05 2.02 -11.03
N SER A 224 -19.76 2.48 -12.25
CA SER A 224 -18.98 3.67 -12.51
C SER A 224 -19.81 4.90 -12.16
N ALA A 225 -19.25 5.84 -11.40
CA ALA A 225 -19.67 7.22 -11.51
C ALA A 225 -19.36 7.66 -12.96
N PRO A 226 -20.27 8.38 -13.65
CA PRO A 226 -20.04 8.76 -15.04
C PRO A 226 -18.78 9.63 -15.10
N ALA A 227 -17.83 9.22 -15.94
CA ALA A 227 -16.72 10.06 -16.33
C ALA A 227 -17.29 11.35 -16.93
N ALA A 228 -16.88 12.50 -16.38
CA ALA A 228 -17.08 13.78 -17.04
C ALA A 228 -16.43 13.67 -18.42
N LYS A 229 -17.26 13.69 -19.47
CA LYS A 229 -16.79 13.76 -20.84
C LYS A 229 -16.27 15.17 -21.04
N ASP A 230 -14.96 15.30 -21.18
CA ASP A 230 -14.36 16.49 -21.75
C ASP A 230 -14.89 16.65 -23.18
N ALA A 231 -15.69 17.70 -23.35
CA ALA A 231 -16.12 18.18 -24.66
C ALA A 231 -14.90 18.81 -25.34
N HIS A 232 -14.30 18.10 -26.28
CA HIS A 232 -13.51 18.73 -27.33
C HIS A 232 -14.36 18.86 -28.58
N ASP A 233 -14.82 20.10 -28.79
CA ASP A 233 -15.40 20.63 -30.02
C ASP A 233 -14.56 20.24 -31.24
N HIS A 234 -15.19 19.55 -32.19
CA HIS A 234 -14.75 19.58 -33.58
C HIS A 234 -15.51 20.70 -34.28
N LYS A 235 -14.83 21.83 -34.48
CA LYS A 235 -15.32 22.91 -35.33
C LYS A 235 -15.04 22.57 -36.79
N HIS A 236 -16.08 22.71 -37.62
CA HIS A 236 -16.15 22.47 -39.06
C HIS A 236 -15.16 23.30 -39.88
#